data_AF-A0A539DVX9-F1
#
_entry.id   AF-A0A539DVX9-F1
#
_cell.length_a   1.000
_cell.length_b   1.000
_cell.length_c   1.000
_cell.angle_alpha   90.00
_cell.angle_beta   90.00
_cell.angle_gamma   90.00
#
_symmetry.space_group_name_H-M   'P 1'
#
loop_
_entity.id
_entity.type
_entity.pdbx_description
1 polymer ?
#
loop_
_entity_poly.entity_id
_entity_poly.type
_entity_poly.pdbx_seq_one_letter_code
_entity_poly.pdbx_strand_id
1 'polypeptide(L)' 'HITAGATNKQIAELLDISEKTVKTHCSHLFQRIGVVDRGQAAAWARRHLGASSRVI' A
#
# COMPACT_ATOMS: atom_id res chain seq x y z
N HIS A 1 -1.82 8.20 5.84
CA HIS A 1 -3.23 7.75 5.78
C HIS A 1 -3.52 6.65 4.75
N ILE A 2 -2.58 6.23 3.89
CA ILE A 2 -2.83 5.18 2.85
C ILE A 2 -2.63 3.73 3.40
N THR A 3 -1.98 3.58 4.56
CA THR A 3 -1.51 2.28 5.09
C THR A 3 -2.54 1.48 5.90
N ALA A 4 -3.74 2.00 6.17
CA ALA A 4 -4.69 1.41 7.13
C ALA A 4 -5.76 0.47 6.51
N GLY A 5 -5.56 -0.06 5.30
CA GLY A 5 -6.48 -1.04 4.71
C GLY A 5 -7.40 -0.53 3.60
N ALA A 6 -7.15 0.65 3.03
CA ALA A 6 -7.92 1.15 1.88
C ALA A 6 -7.89 0.17 0.68
N THR A 7 -9.04 -0.10 0.09
CA THR A 7 -9.16 -0.92 -1.12
C THR A 7 -8.54 -0.19 -2.32
N ASN A 8 -8.15 -0.92 -3.37
CA ASN A 8 -7.61 -0.30 -4.57
C ASN A 8 -8.61 0.69 -5.21
N LYS A 9 -9.92 0.45 -5.04
CA LYS A 9 -10.99 1.35 -5.47
C LYS A 9 -10.98 2.67 -4.70
N GLN A 10 -10.85 2.63 -3.38
CA GLN A 10 -10.74 3.84 -2.55
C GLN A 10 -9.46 4.62 -2.86
N ILE A 11 -8.35 3.93 -3.11
CA ILE A 11 -7.09 4.57 -3.51
C ILE A 11 -7.24 5.24 -4.87
N ALA A 12 -7.93 4.58 -5.81
CA ALA A 12 -8.25 5.11 -7.12
C ALA A 12 -9.09 6.39 -7.03
N GLU A 13 -10.15 6.38 -6.21
CA GLU A 13 -11.00 7.56 -5.96
C GLU A 13 -10.22 8.70 -5.30
N LEU A 14 -9.37 8.41 -4.31
CA LEU A 14 -8.57 9.42 -3.61
C LEU A 14 -7.50 10.08 -4.50
N LEU A 15 -6.98 9.34 -5.47
CA LEU A 15 -5.91 9.78 -6.36
C LEU A 15 -6.42 10.19 -7.75
N ASP A 16 -7.74 10.13 -7.98
CA ASP A 16 -8.41 10.35 -9.27
C ASP A 16 -7.78 9.56 -10.43
N ILE A 17 -7.50 8.27 -10.18
CA ILE A 17 -6.92 7.35 -11.16
C ILE A 17 -7.72 6.05 -11.23
N SER A 18 -7.54 5.27 -12.30
CA SER A 18 -8.22 3.99 -12.43
C SER A 18 -7.70 2.94 -11.42
N GLU A 19 -8.57 2.02 -11.00
CA GLU A 19 -8.16 0.89 -10.14
C GLU A 19 -7.07 0.03 -10.81
N LYS A 20 -7.09 -0.08 -12.14
CA LYS A 20 -6.04 -0.75 -12.92
C LYS A 20 -4.69 -0.06 -12.74
N THR A 21 -4.67 1.27 -12.79
CA THR A 21 -3.47 2.09 -12.54
C THR A 21 -2.93 1.86 -11.14
N VAL A 22 -3.81 1.84 -10.12
CA VAL A 22 -3.44 1.50 -8.74
C VAL A 22 -2.80 0.11 -8.66
N LYS A 23 -3.39 -0.90 -9.29
CA LYS A 23 -2.83 -2.27 -9.33
C LYS A 23 -1.43 -2.29 -9.94
N THR A 24 -1.21 -1.60 -11.05
CA THR A 24 0.12 -1.50 -11.68
C THR A 24 1.13 -0.84 -10.74
N HIS A 25 0.77 0.26 -10.09
CA HIS A 25 1.65 0.91 -9.11
C HIS A 25 1.98 0.00 -7.92
N CYS A 26 0.99 -0.70 -7.37
CA CYS A 26 1.20 -1.66 -6.30
C CYS A 26 2.11 -2.80 -6.74
N SER A 27 1.93 -3.37 -7.94
CA SER A 27 2.80 -4.42 -8.48
C SER A 27 4.26 -3.97 -8.60
N HIS A 28 4.49 -2.76 -9.13
CA HIS A 28 5.84 -2.20 -9.22
C HIS A 28 6.43 -1.95 -7.82
N LEU A 29 5.63 -1.45 -6.87
CA LEU A 29 6.07 -1.25 -5.49
C LEU A 29 6.44 -2.58 -4.83
N PHE A 30 5.63 -3.62 -5.04
CA PHE A 30 5.86 -4.96 -4.51
C PHE A 30 7.15 -5.58 -5.04
N GLN A 31 7.38 -5.46 -6.35
CA GLN A 31 8.65 -5.89 -6.96
C GLN A 31 9.85 -5.16 -6.37
N ARG A 32 9.75 -3.84 -6.14
CA ARG A 32 10.85 -3.05 -5.57
C ARG A 32 11.20 -3.43 -4.13
N ILE A 33 10.21 -3.85 -3.34
CA ILE A 33 10.42 -4.29 -1.95
C ILE A 33 10.53 -5.81 -1.79
N GLY A 34 10.53 -6.55 -2.90
CA GLY A 34 10.70 -8.01 -2.93
C GLY A 34 9.53 -8.80 -2.32
N VAL A 35 8.31 -8.26 -2.34
CA VAL A 35 7.11 -8.96 -1.87
C VAL A 35 6.23 -9.37 -3.04
N VAL A 36 5.47 -10.45 -2.89
CA VAL A 36 4.63 -10.98 -3.99
C VAL A 36 3.14 -10.70 -3.82
N ASP A 37 2.70 -10.33 -2.61
CA ASP A 37 1.29 -10.06 -2.33
C ASP A 37 1.09 -8.96 -1.27
N ARG A 38 -0.15 -8.49 -1.18
CA ARG A 38 -0.57 -7.42 -0.27
C ARG A 38 -0.38 -7.76 1.20
N GLY A 39 -0.50 -9.02 1.59
CA GLY A 39 -0.24 -9.50 2.95
C GLY A 39 1.24 -9.37 3.31
N GLN A 40 2.12 -9.80 2.41
CA GLN A 40 3.56 -9.61 2.56
C GLN A 40 3.95 -8.13 2.52
N ALA A 41 3.34 -7.33 1.66
CA ALA A 41 3.55 -5.88 1.64
C ALA A 41 3.13 -5.22 2.96
N ALA A 42 2.01 -5.65 3.55
CA ALA A 42 1.56 -5.15 4.85
C ALA A 42 2.50 -5.58 5.99
N ALA A 43 3.01 -6.82 5.97
CA ALA A 43 4.00 -7.29 6.93
C ALA A 43 5.35 -6.55 6.76
N TRP A 44 5.79 -6.32 5.53
CA TRP A 44 6.97 -5.54 5.20
C TRP A 44 6.81 -4.10 5.70
N ALA A 45 5.68 -3.46 5.43
CA ALA A 45 5.38 -2.11 5.89
C ALA A 45 5.38 -2.03 7.43
N ARG A 46 4.79 -2.98 8.15
CA ARG A 46 4.85 -3.02 9.62
C ARG A 46 6.27 -3.11 10.16
N ARG A 47 7.16 -3.84 9.45
CA ARG A 47 8.56 -4.04 9.86
C ARG A 47 9.48 -2.88 9.47
N HIS A 48 9.26 -2.24 8.33
CA HIS A 48 10.18 -1.24 7.75
C HIS A 48 9.65 0.19 7.80
N LEU A 49 8.33 0.38 7.73
CA LEU A 49 7.66 1.67 7.86
C LEU A 49 7.07 1.83 9.26
N GLY A 50 7.70 1.19 10.27
CA GLY A 50 7.25 1.04 11.65
C GLY A 50 6.34 2.18 12.08
N ALA A 51 5.13 1.81 12.50
CA ALA A 51 4.02 2.72 12.73
C ALA A 51 4.50 4.09 13.22
N SER A 52 4.32 5.13 12.39
CA SER A 52 4.15 6.49 12.90
C SER A 52 2.86 6.51 13.72
N SER A 53 2.91 5.89 14.89
CA SER A 53 2.04 6.09 16.01
C SER A 53 2.90 6.77 17.06
N ARG A 54 3.12 8.07 16.86
CA ARG A 54 3.44 8.95 17.98
C ARG A 54 2.13 9.57 18.44
N VAL A 55 1.95 9.52 19.76
CA VAL A 55 0.97 10.26 20.59
C VAL A 55 -0.41 9.60 20.58
N ILE A 56 -0.87 9.01 21.68
CA ILE A 56 -1.05 9.58 23.04
C ILE A 56 -0.51 8.69 24.16
#